data_AF-A0A6M3M4S4-F1
#
_entry.id   AF-A0A6M3M4S4-F1
#
_cell.length_a   1.000
_cell.length_b   1.000
_cell.length_c   1.000
_cell.angle_alpha   90.00
_cell.angle_beta   90.00
_cell.angle_gamma   90.00
#
_symmetry.space_group_name_H-M   'P 1'
#
loop_
_entity.id
_entity.type
_entity.pdbx_description
1 polymer ?
#
loop_
_entity_poly.entity_id
_entity_poly.type
_entity_poly.pdbx_seq_one_letter_code
_entity_poly.pdbx_strand_id
1 'polypeptide(L)'
;MTKEQKTGCWLALIALLISPITITLKGLVLTILWRWFVVPVTGLPALSIPMALGISLIAGYLTEQYIKQPKDDDEDQVHSLIVGIVKGFLSPAFALFFGWIYHSLVR
;
A
#
# COMPACT_ATOMS: atom_id res chain seq x y z
N MET A 1 4.05 26.35 -24.19
CA MET A 1 3.81 25.25 -23.23
C MET A 1 5.17 24.83 -22.69
N THR A 2 5.46 25.21 -21.46
CA THR A 2 6.74 24.98 -20.78
C THR A 2 6.94 23.50 -20.50
N LYS A 3 8.17 22.99 -20.65
CA LYS A 3 8.50 21.56 -20.53
C LYS A 3 8.10 20.97 -19.18
N GLU A 4 8.11 21.78 -18.12
CA GLU A 4 7.76 21.39 -16.74
C GLU A 4 6.29 20.98 -16.56
N GLN A 5 5.35 21.63 -17.26
CA GLN A 5 3.94 21.21 -17.26
C GLN A 5 3.75 19.82 -17.90
N LYS A 6 4.60 19.47 -18.87
CA LYS A 6 4.51 18.18 -19.57
C LYS A 6 5.04 17.06 -18.68
N THR A 7 6.13 17.29 -17.94
CA THR A 7 6.68 16.32 -16.97
C THR A 7 5.71 16.08 -15.82
N GLY A 8 5.10 17.12 -15.24
CA GLY A 8 4.11 16.96 -14.17
C GLY A 8 2.87 16.18 -14.60
N CYS A 9 2.36 16.39 -15.81
CA CYS A 9 1.20 15.66 -16.33
C CYS A 9 1.49 14.16 -16.54
N TRP A 10 2.69 13.82 -17.02
CA TRP A 10 3.12 12.42 -17.15
C TRP A 10 3.32 11.75 -15.79
N LEU A 11 3.91 12.45 -14.82
CA LEU A 11 4.06 11.94 -13.45
C LEU A 11 2.71 11.69 -12.77
N ALA A 12 1.75 12.60 -12.95
CA ALA A 12 0.39 12.42 -12.43
C ALA A 12 -0.34 11.23 -13.06
N LEU A 13 -0.19 11.03 -14.38
CA LEU A 13 -0.76 9.86 -15.08
C LEU A 13 -0.14 8.54 -14.59
N ILE A 14 1.17 8.52 -14.37
CA ILE A 14 1.88 7.35 -13.83
C ILE A 14 1.42 7.05 -12.39
N ALA A 15 1.32 8.08 -11.54
CA ALA A 15 0.82 7.94 -10.18
C ALA A 15 -0.63 7.43 -10.12
N LEU A 16 -1.49 7.94 -11.01
CA LEU A 16 -2.88 7.49 -11.16
C LEU A 16 -2.96 5.99 -11.53
N LEU A 17 -2.07 5.52 -12.41
CA LEU A 17 -2.02 4.11 -12.83
C LEU A 17 -1.48 3.18 -11.73
N ILE A 18 -0.53 3.63 -10.91
CA ILE A 18 0.13 2.81 -9.89
C ILE A 18 -0.70 2.75 -8.59
N SER A 19 -1.50 3.78 -8.29
CA SER A 19 -2.41 3.84 -7.15
C SER A 19 -3.23 2.55 -6.91
N PRO A 20 -4.02 2.03 -7.88
CA PRO A 20 -4.83 0.83 -7.67
C PRO A 20 -4.00 -0.43 -7.41
N ILE A 21 -2.78 -0.50 -7.93
CA ILE A 21 -1.88 -1.64 -7.76
C ILE A 21 -1.43 -1.73 -6.29
N THR A 22 -1.05 -0.60 -5.70
CA THR A 22 -0.60 -0.55 -4.30
C THR A 22 -1.71 -0.91 -3.31
N ILE A 23 -2.96 -0.51 -3.60
CA ILE A 23 -4.14 -0.87 -2.80
C ILE A 23 -4.39 -2.37 -2.86
N THR A 24 -4.32 -2.95 -4.06
CA THR A 24 -4.56 -4.38 -4.27
C THR A 24 -3.53 -5.24 -3.53
N LEU A 25 -2.26 -4.83 -3.56
CA LEU A 25 -1.19 -5.49 -2.81
C LEU A 25 -1.42 -5.45 -1.30
N LYS A 26 -1.83 -4.30 -0.76
CA LYS A 26 -2.17 -4.18 0.67
C LYS A 26 -3.33 -5.10 1.07
N GLY A 27 -4.37 -5.20 0.24
CA GLY A 27 -5.49 -6.13 0.45
C GLY A 27 -5.06 -7.60 0.43
N LEU A 28 -4.16 -7.99 -0.48
CA LEU A 28 -3.60 -9.35 -0.53
C LEU A 28 -2.78 -9.68 0.73
N VAL A 29 -1.90 -8.77 1.15
CA VAL A 29 -1.11 -8.91 2.38
C VAL A 29 -2.03 -9.06 3.59
N LEU A 30 -3.07 -8.23 3.68
CA LEU A 30 -4.07 -8.31 4.75
C LEU A 30 -4.79 -9.67 4.75
N THR A 31 -5.14 -10.20 3.57
CA THR A 31 -5.77 -11.53 3.44
C THR A 31 -4.87 -12.64 3.96
N ILE A 32 -3.56 -12.59 3.64
CA ILE A 32 -2.57 -13.57 4.09
C ILE A 32 -2.39 -13.49 5.61
N LEU A 33 -2.17 -12.29 6.16
CA LEU A 33 -2.06 -12.11 7.61
C LEU A 33 -3.34 -12.54 8.34
N TRP A 34 -4.51 -12.21 7.81
CA TRP A 34 -5.78 -12.63 8.39
C TRP A 34 -5.89 -14.16 8.48
N ARG A 35 -5.49 -14.85 7.40
CA ARG A 35 -5.49 -16.31 7.36
C ARG A 35 -4.50 -16.93 8.35
N TRP A 36 -3.38 -16.27 8.63
CA TRP A 36 -2.37 -16.77 9.57
C TRP A 36 -2.67 -16.44 11.04
N PHE A 37 -3.23 -15.28 11.34
CA PHE A 37 -3.40 -14.81 12.72
C PHE A 37 -4.85 -14.83 13.20
N VAL A 38 -5.80 -14.47 12.35
CA VAL A 38 -7.19 -14.29 12.78
C VAL A 38 -7.97 -15.60 12.68
N VAL A 39 -7.85 -16.32 11.55
CA VAL A 39 -8.55 -17.60 11.33
C VAL A 39 -8.28 -18.64 12.44
N PRO A 40 -7.03 -18.94 12.84
CA PRO A 40 -6.78 -19.96 13.87
C PRO A 40 -7.21 -19.54 15.28
N VAL A 41 -7.21 -18.24 15.60
CA VAL A 41 -7.56 -17.73 16.94
C VAL A 41 -9.07 -17.59 17.11
N THR A 42 -9.77 -17.13 16.07
CA THR A 42 -11.20 -16.79 16.16
C THR A 42 -12.12 -17.85 15.55
N GLY A 43 -11.58 -18.81 14.80
CA GLY A 43 -12.36 -19.79 14.04
C GLY A 43 -13.18 -19.18 12.90
N LEU A 44 -12.95 -17.91 12.56
CA LEU A 44 -13.67 -17.22 11.49
C LEU A 44 -13.28 -17.77 10.12
N PRO A 45 -14.22 -17.79 9.15
CA PRO A 45 -13.93 -18.19 7.78
C PRO A 45 -12.87 -17.29 7.14
N ALA A 46 -12.09 -17.86 6.22
CA ALA A 46 -11.06 -17.13 5.49
C ALA A 46 -11.67 -15.93 4.76
N LEU A 47 -11.02 -14.77 4.91
CA LEU A 47 -11.46 -13.52 4.32
C LEU A 47 -11.43 -13.62 2.78
N SER A 48 -12.54 -13.31 2.12
CA SER A 48 -12.59 -13.28 0.66
C SER A 48 -11.84 -12.05 0.13
N ILE A 49 -11.21 -12.17 -1.04
CA ILE A 49 -10.48 -11.07 -1.70
C ILE A 49 -11.30 -9.77 -1.77
N PRO A 50 -12.59 -9.74 -2.18
CA PRO A 50 -13.36 -8.50 -2.20
C PRO A 50 -13.56 -7.87 -0.81
N MET A 51 -13.71 -8.69 0.25
CA MET A 51 -13.87 -8.20 1.61
C MET A 51 -12.55 -7.62 2.16
N ALA A 52 -11.42 -8.27 1.85
CA ALA A 52 -10.09 -7.78 2.20
C ALA A 52 -9.76 -6.45 1.51
N LEU A 53 -10.13 -6.31 0.24
CA LEU A 53 -10.01 -5.03 -0.49
C LEU A 53 -10.84 -3.94 0.16
N GLY A 54 -12.10 -4.23 0.49
CA GLY A 54 -12.98 -3.29 1.20
C GLY A 54 -12.39 -2.80 2.53
N ILE A 55 -11.90 -3.72 3.37
CA ILE A 55 -11.26 -3.37 4.65
C ILE A 55 -9.98 -2.56 4.41
N SER A 56 -9.16 -2.94 3.43
CA SER A 56 -7.93 -2.20 3.11
C SER A 56 -8.19 -0.78 2.61
N LEU A 57 -9.30 -0.57 1.89
CA LEU A 57 -9.75 0.74 1.44
C LEU A 57 -10.25 1.58 2.61
N ILE A 58 -11.08 1.02 3.49
CA ILE A 58 -11.58 1.72 4.69
C ILE A 58 -10.41 2.08 5.60
N ALA A 59 -9.51 1.13 5.87
CA ALA A 59 -8.31 1.38 6.66
C ALA A 59 -7.42 2.43 5.99
N GLY A 60 -7.22 2.33 4.68
CA GLY A 60 -6.52 3.34 3.89
C GLY A 60 -7.10 4.73 4.11
N TYR A 61 -8.42 4.88 3.93
CA TYR A 61 -9.13 6.13 4.10
C TYR A 61 -9.04 6.69 5.53
N LEU A 62 -9.16 5.84 6.55
CA LEU A 62 -9.05 6.26 7.95
C LEU A 62 -7.62 6.65 8.36
N THR A 63 -6.61 6.12 7.66
CA THR A 63 -5.19 6.30 8.00
C THR A 63 -4.47 7.22 7.01
N GLU A 64 -5.17 7.81 6.04
CA GLU A 64 -4.57 8.66 5.01
C GLU A 64 -4.11 9.98 5.64
N GLN A 65 -2.87 9.99 6.12
CA GLN A 65 -2.23 11.16 6.69
C GLN A 65 -1.84 12.09 5.53
N TYR A 66 -2.41 13.29 5.53
CA TYR A 66 -2.11 14.35 4.57
C TYR A 66 -0.59 14.55 4.45
N ILE A 67 -0.01 14.05 3.36
CA ILE A 67 1.42 14.27 3.06
C ILE A 67 1.51 15.69 2.50
N LYS A 68 2.10 16.59 3.29
CA LYS A 68 2.41 17.95 2.86
C LYS A 68 3.31 17.85 1.62
N GLN A 69 2.81 18.30 0.46
CA GLN A 69 3.60 18.34 -0.76
C GLN A 69 4.85 19.20 -0.52
N PRO A 70 6.07 18.69 -0.78
CA PRO A 70 7.25 19.53 -0.88
C PRO A 70 7.05 20.50 -2.05
N LYS A 71 7.51 21.75 -1.86
CA LYS A 71 7.37 22.82 -2.86
C LYS A 71 8.16 22.47 -4.12
N ASP A 72 7.64 22.96 -5.24
CA ASP A 72 8.05 22.70 -6.64
C ASP A 72 9.56 22.78 -6.93
N ASP A 73 10.30 21.70 -6.63
CA ASP A 73 11.54 21.37 -7.33
C ASP A 73 11.34 20.02 -8.05
N ASP A 74 11.63 19.96 -9.36
CA ASP A 74 11.40 18.77 -10.20
C ASP A 74 12.17 17.53 -9.67
N GLU A 75 13.33 17.73 -9.04
CA GLU A 75 14.11 16.67 -8.37
C GLU A 75 13.38 16.13 -7.13
N ASP A 76 12.69 17.00 -6.38
CA ASP A 76 11.94 16.64 -5.17
C ASP A 76 10.63 15.90 -5.50
N GLN A 77 10.02 16.15 -6.65
CA GLN A 77 8.83 15.42 -7.10
C GLN A 77 9.14 13.96 -7.44
N VAL A 78 10.24 13.69 -8.15
CA VAL A 78 10.66 12.32 -8.47
C VAL A 78 11.08 11.59 -7.19
N HIS A 79 11.84 12.24 -6.31
CA HIS A 79 12.25 11.65 -5.05
C HIS A 79 11.05 11.31 -4.15
N SER A 80 10.07 12.21 -4.03
CA SER A 80 8.86 11.97 -3.22
C SER A 80 7.97 10.85 -3.78
N LEU A 81 7.87 10.71 -5.11
CA LEU A 81 7.17 9.59 -5.74
C LEU A 81 7.87 8.25 -5.47
N ILE A 82 9.20 8.20 -5.60
CA ILE A 82 9.99 7.00 -5.31
C ILE A 82 9.83 6.62 -3.83
N VAL A 83 9.95 7.58 -2.92
CA VAL A 83 9.75 7.36 -1.48
C VAL A 83 8.33 6.85 -1.19
N GLY A 84 7.32 7.39 -1.86
CA GLY A 84 5.93 6.94 -1.76
C GLY A 84 5.74 5.49 -2.20
N ILE A 85 6.30 5.11 -3.35
CA ILE A 85 6.26 3.74 -3.88
C ILE A 85 7.02 2.79 -2.96
N VAL A 86 8.25 3.14 -2.57
CA VAL A 86 9.07 2.33 -1.66
C VAL A 86 8.32 2.13 -0.35
N LYS A 87 7.80 3.18 0.29
CA LYS A 87 7.03 3.04 1.53
C LYS A 87 5.75 2.20 1.33
N GLY A 88 5.10 2.35 0.19
CA GLY A 88 3.89 1.61 -0.20
C GLY A 88 4.11 0.11 -0.38
N PHE A 89 5.30 -0.32 -0.81
CA PHE A 89 5.68 -1.73 -0.95
C PHE A 89 6.40 -2.27 0.28
N LEU A 90 7.27 -1.48 0.89
CA LEU A 90 8.10 -1.87 2.02
C LEU A 90 7.25 -2.12 3.25
N SER A 91 6.24 -1.27 3.53
CA SER A 91 5.33 -1.48 4.66
C SER A 91 4.59 -2.82 4.62
N PRO A 92 3.86 -3.18 3.54
CA PRO A 92 3.20 -4.48 3.46
C PRO A 92 4.20 -5.64 3.39
N ALA A 93 5.36 -5.48 2.74
CA ALA A 93 6.40 -6.51 2.71
C ALA A 93 6.96 -6.80 4.11
N PHE A 94 7.20 -5.76 4.92
CA PHE A 94 7.63 -5.90 6.32
C PHE A 94 6.55 -6.59 7.17
N ALA A 95 5.28 -6.19 7.02
CA ALA A 95 4.18 -6.83 7.72
C ALA A 95 4.07 -8.33 7.38
N LEU A 96 4.27 -8.69 6.11
CA LEU A 96 4.25 -10.07 5.64
C LEU A 96 5.48 -10.86 6.12
N PHE A 97 6.67 -10.24 6.14
CA PHE A 97 7.89 -10.83 6.68
C PHE A 97 7.76 -11.16 8.17
N PHE A 98 7.33 -10.21 9.00
CA PHE A 98 7.06 -10.47 10.41
C PHE A 98 5.93 -11.48 10.59
N GLY A 99 4.88 -11.38 9.78
CA GLY A 99 3.78 -12.34 9.78
C GLY A 99 4.26 -13.77 9.54
N TRP A 100 5.18 -13.95 8.60
CA TRP A 100 5.75 -15.25 8.25
C TRP A 100 6.63 -15.81 9.36
N ILE A 101 7.45 -14.96 10.01
CA ILE A 101 8.28 -15.35 11.15
C ILE A 101 7.41 -15.88 12.30
N TYR A 102 6.38 -15.13 12.69
CA TYR A 102 5.49 -15.56 13.78
C TYR A 102 4.71 -16.81 13.41
N HIS A 103 4.21 -16.91 12.17
CA HIS A 103 3.53 -18.12 11.71
C HIS A 103 4.45 -19.35 11.74
N SER A 104 5.72 -19.19 11.35
CA SER A 104 6.71 -20.27 11.40
C SER A 104 7.09 -20.67 12.82
N LEU A 105 6.97 -19.77 13.80
CA LEU A 105 7.25 -20.06 15.21
C LEU A 105 6.07 -20.74 15.92
N VAL A 106 4.84 -20.46 15.48
CA VAL A 106 3.60 -20.96 16.12
C VAL A 106 3.07 -22.26 15.50
N ARG A 107 3.71 -22.74 14.41
CA ARG A 107 3.41 -24.00 13.74
C ARG A 107 4.13 -25.17 14.41
#